data_AF-A0A7X9CKE4-F1
#
_entry.id   AF-A0A7X9CKE4-F1
#
_cell.length_a   1.000
_cell.length_b   1.000
_cell.length_c   1.000
_cell.angle_alpha   90.00
_cell.angle_beta   90.00
_cell.angle_gamma   90.00
#
_symmetry.space_group_name_H-M   'P 1'
#
loop_
_entity.id
_entity.type
_entity.pdbx_description
1 polymer ?
#
loop_
_entity_poly.entity_id
_entity_poly.type
_entity_poly.pdbx_seq_one_letter_code
_entity_poly.pdbx_strand_id
1 'polypeptide(L)'
;MKRITGIIFFALLLLTMCAQGQSQKTNTNQTSNMNWNPLTPEEERVIVHKGTERPFTGELLNNNAEGHYLCKRCDAPLYRSHDKFDAHCGWPSFDDEIEGAVKRVPDTDGRRTEIICNNCEAHLGHVFLGEGFTEKQTRHCVNSVSLKFVPAENTNLKKVYFASGCFWGTEYFFMKAPGVKETNVGFMGGHVENPTYAQVCEKNTGHLETTEVIFDTNETSYEAMVKLFFETHDFSQTNGQGPDIGP
;
A
#
# COMPACT_ATOMS: atom_id res chain seq x y z
N MET A 1 -15.17 -87.49 30.25
CA MET A 1 -14.87 -88.57 29.28
C MET A 1 -14.61 -87.94 27.92
N LYS A 2 -13.44 -88.24 27.31
CA LYS A 2 -13.06 -88.23 25.87
C LYS A 2 -13.37 -86.93 25.06
N ARG A 3 -12.39 -86.06 24.78
CA ARG A 3 -11.48 -86.04 23.60
C ARG A 3 -12.16 -86.34 22.26
N ILE A 4 -12.05 -85.42 21.29
CA ILE A 4 -11.77 -85.56 19.82
C ILE A 4 -11.84 -84.13 19.21
N THR A 5 -10.73 -83.42 19.00
CA THR A 5 -9.98 -83.24 17.74
C THR A 5 -10.83 -83.09 16.46
N GLY A 6 -10.75 -81.92 15.82
CA GLY A 6 -11.30 -81.67 14.48
C GLY A 6 -10.70 -80.39 13.88
N ILE A 7 -9.57 -80.56 13.18
CA ILE A 7 -8.91 -79.55 12.35
C ILE A 7 -9.77 -79.31 11.11
N ILE A 8 -10.16 -78.06 10.82
CA ILE A 8 -10.61 -77.67 9.48
C ILE A 8 -9.78 -76.46 9.02
N PHE A 9 -9.19 -76.69 7.86
CA PHE A 9 -8.23 -75.91 7.10
C PHE A 9 -8.95 -74.85 6.27
N PHE A 10 -8.27 -73.72 6.03
CA PHE A 10 -8.35 -72.87 4.82
C PHE A 10 -9.68 -72.16 4.48
N ALA A 11 -9.67 -70.83 4.61
CA ALA A 11 -9.52 -69.92 3.46
C ALA A 11 -9.74 -68.47 3.92
N LEU A 12 -8.65 -67.71 4.00
CA LEU A 12 -8.68 -66.26 4.19
C LEU A 12 -9.22 -65.64 2.87
N LEU A 13 -10.53 -65.39 2.79
CA LEU A 13 -11.10 -64.59 1.71
C LEU A 13 -11.10 -63.12 2.16
N LEU A 14 -10.06 -62.40 1.73
CA LEU A 14 -10.00 -60.94 1.76
C LEU A 14 -11.12 -60.38 0.86
N LEU A 15 -12.21 -59.93 1.47
CA LEU A 15 -13.17 -59.03 0.85
C LEU A 15 -12.99 -57.64 1.46
N THR A 16 -12.10 -56.88 0.84
CA THR A 16 -12.01 -55.43 0.99
C THR A 16 -13.29 -54.81 0.43
N MET A 17 -14.30 -54.60 1.28
CA MET A 17 -15.42 -53.72 0.96
C MET A 17 -15.03 -52.29 1.30
N CYS A 18 -14.65 -51.53 0.27
CA CYS A 18 -14.69 -50.09 0.26
C CYS A 18 -16.13 -49.61 0.46
N ALA A 19 -16.48 -49.19 1.68
CA ALA A 19 -17.66 -48.36 1.90
C ALA A 19 -17.20 -46.90 1.90
N GLN A 20 -17.48 -46.23 0.79
CA GLN A 20 -17.14 -44.85 0.49
C GLN A 20 -17.75 -43.91 1.54
N GLY A 21 -16.90 -43.21 2.29
CA GLY A 21 -17.30 -42.04 3.05
C GLY A 21 -17.79 -40.97 2.07
N GLN A 22 -19.10 -40.72 2.03
CA GLN A 22 -19.62 -39.55 1.35
C GLN A 22 -19.19 -38.31 2.14
N SER A 23 -18.11 -37.68 1.68
CA SER A 23 -17.80 -36.30 2.03
C SER A 23 -18.95 -35.44 1.53
N GLN A 24 -19.78 -34.96 2.46
CA GLN A 24 -20.70 -33.87 2.18
C GLN A 24 -19.87 -32.67 1.76
N LYS A 25 -19.80 -32.40 0.45
CA LYS A 25 -19.43 -31.09 -0.07
C LYS A 25 -20.50 -30.12 0.40
N THR A 26 -20.23 -29.44 1.51
CA THR A 26 -20.92 -28.21 1.85
C THR A 26 -20.62 -27.19 0.75
N ASN A 27 -21.57 -27.03 -0.18
CA ASN A 27 -21.62 -25.86 -1.06
C ASN A 27 -21.91 -24.65 -0.17
N THR A 28 -20.87 -24.11 0.44
CA THR A 28 -20.91 -22.78 1.02
C THR A 28 -20.82 -21.79 -0.13
N ASN A 29 -21.97 -21.47 -0.72
CA ASN A 29 -22.14 -20.17 -1.37
C ASN A 29 -22.04 -19.10 -0.27
N GLN A 30 -20.82 -18.81 0.15
CA GLN A 30 -20.52 -17.55 0.80
C GLN A 30 -20.57 -16.49 -0.29
N THR A 31 -21.74 -15.90 -0.50
CA THR A 31 -21.79 -14.53 -1.02
C THR A 31 -21.11 -13.66 0.03
N SER A 32 -19.79 -13.49 -0.09
CA SER A 32 -19.08 -12.43 0.59
C SER A 32 -19.83 -11.15 0.24
N ASN A 33 -20.32 -10.43 1.26
CA ASN A 33 -20.75 -9.06 1.09
C ASN A 33 -19.50 -8.27 0.71
N MET A 34 -19.20 -8.23 -0.59
CA MET A 34 -18.02 -7.54 -1.10
C MET A 34 -18.30 -6.05 -1.00
N ASN A 35 -17.66 -5.42 -0.02
CA ASN A 35 -17.71 -3.97 0.17
C ASN A 35 -16.83 -3.32 -0.90
N TRP A 36 -17.45 -2.90 -1.99
CA TRP A 36 -16.78 -2.24 -3.09
C TRP A 36 -16.68 -0.74 -2.88
N ASN A 37 -15.64 -0.13 -3.45
CA ASN A 37 -15.53 1.32 -3.44
C ASN A 37 -16.68 1.95 -4.25
N PRO A 38 -17.29 3.03 -3.73
CA PRO A 38 -18.30 3.78 -4.47
C PRO A 38 -17.66 4.37 -5.73
N LEU A 39 -18.43 4.42 -6.82
CA LEU A 39 -17.99 4.96 -8.11
C LEU A 39 -18.82 6.20 -8.43
N THR A 40 -18.17 7.17 -9.07
CA THR A 40 -18.85 8.26 -9.78
C THR A 40 -19.54 7.71 -11.04
N PRO A 41 -20.49 8.45 -11.66
CA PRO A 41 -21.15 8.00 -12.88
C PRO A 41 -20.19 7.71 -14.04
N GLU A 42 -19.11 8.48 -14.16
CA GLU A 42 -18.10 8.26 -15.21
C GLU A 42 -17.25 7.02 -14.92
N GLU A 43 -16.85 6.82 -13.67
CA GLU A 43 -16.13 5.60 -13.26
C GLU A 43 -17.01 4.36 -13.44
N GLU A 44 -18.30 4.42 -13.08
CA GLU A 44 -19.25 3.31 -13.29
C GLU A 44 -19.42 2.98 -14.78
N ARG A 45 -19.55 4.01 -15.63
CA ARG A 45 -19.63 3.85 -17.10
C ARG A 45 -18.42 3.07 -17.64
N VAL A 46 -17.22 3.32 -17.13
CA VAL A 46 -16.00 2.64 -17.60
C VAL A 46 -15.83 1.28 -16.92
N ILE A 47 -15.83 1.24 -15.59
CA ILE A 47 -15.48 0.07 -14.77
C ILE A 47 -16.54 -1.03 -14.84
N VAL A 48 -17.82 -0.67 -14.79
CA VAL A 48 -18.94 -1.62 -14.72
C VAL A 48 -19.54 -1.85 -16.10
N HIS A 49 -19.71 -0.79 -16.88
CA HIS A 49 -20.32 -0.87 -18.20
C HIS A 49 -19.33 -0.98 -19.36
N LYS A 50 -18.06 -1.30 -19.06
CA LYS A 50 -17.00 -1.56 -20.06
C LYS A 50 -16.80 -0.42 -21.06
N GLY A 51 -17.05 0.80 -20.62
CA GLY A 51 -16.78 2.01 -21.40
C GLY A 51 -15.28 2.29 -21.52
N THR A 52 -14.94 3.32 -22.28
CA THR A 52 -13.55 3.83 -22.38
C THR A 52 -13.55 5.31 -22.04
N GLU A 53 -12.60 5.77 -21.23
CA GLU A 53 -12.36 7.20 -20.98
C GLU A 53 -11.88 7.88 -22.27
N ARG A 54 -12.06 9.20 -22.38
CA ARG A 54 -11.56 9.91 -23.56
C ARG A 54 -10.02 9.87 -23.59
N PRO A 55 -9.40 9.75 -24.77
CA PRO A 55 -7.95 9.77 -24.86
C PRO A 55 -7.41 11.12 -24.39
N PHE A 56 -6.24 11.11 -23.74
CA PHE A 56 -5.51 12.27 -23.23
C PHE A 56 -6.17 13.02 -22.07
N THR A 57 -7.28 12.52 -21.50
CA THR A 57 -7.97 13.19 -20.39
C THR A 57 -7.75 12.55 -19.03
N GLY A 58 -7.19 11.34 -18.97
CA GLY A 58 -7.05 10.59 -17.73
C GLY A 58 -5.95 11.15 -16.81
N GLU A 59 -6.24 11.26 -15.51
CA GLU A 59 -5.33 11.85 -14.51
C GLU A 59 -3.99 11.10 -14.39
N LEU A 60 -4.01 9.79 -14.61
CA LEU A 60 -2.85 8.91 -14.42
C LEU A 60 -2.04 8.68 -15.70
N LEU A 61 -2.44 9.31 -16.82
CA LEU A 61 -1.77 9.19 -18.11
C LEU A 61 -0.28 9.55 -18.00
N ASN A 62 0.01 10.73 -17.44
CA ASN A 62 1.36 11.29 -17.34
C ASN A 62 1.99 11.08 -15.95
N ASN A 63 1.42 10.20 -15.12
CA ASN A 63 1.99 9.91 -13.81
C ASN A 63 3.28 9.09 -13.95
N ASN A 64 4.38 9.62 -13.41
CA ASN A 64 5.70 8.98 -13.39
C ASN A 64 6.26 8.82 -11.96
N ALA A 65 5.42 9.04 -10.94
CA ALA A 65 5.82 8.85 -9.56
C ALA A 65 6.01 7.35 -9.25
N GLU A 66 6.98 7.03 -8.39
CA GLU A 66 7.19 5.67 -7.91
C GLU A 66 6.03 5.24 -7.01
N GLY A 67 5.52 4.02 -7.21
CA GLY A 67 4.38 3.50 -6.46
C GLY A 67 3.65 2.34 -7.13
N HIS A 68 2.41 2.14 -6.70
CA HIS A 68 1.54 1.07 -7.15
C HIS A 68 0.24 1.61 -7.72
N TYR A 69 -0.25 0.97 -8.78
CA TYR A 69 -1.58 1.21 -9.33
C TYR A 69 -2.50 0.11 -8.87
N LEU A 70 -3.53 0.49 -8.13
CA LEU A 70 -4.55 -0.38 -7.57
C LEU A 70 -5.83 -0.31 -8.41
N CYS A 71 -6.65 -1.35 -8.33
CA CYS A 71 -7.99 -1.34 -8.89
C CYS A 71 -8.87 -0.31 -8.17
N LYS A 72 -9.47 0.62 -8.91
CA LYS A 72 -10.35 1.64 -8.31
C LYS A 72 -11.52 1.04 -7.53
N ARG A 73 -12.05 -0.11 -7.98
CA ARG A 73 -13.25 -0.75 -7.40
C ARG A 73 -13.00 -1.54 -6.12
N CYS A 74 -11.83 -2.16 -5.97
CA CYS A 74 -11.56 -3.09 -4.87
C CYS A 74 -10.19 -2.94 -4.18
N ASP A 75 -9.40 -1.92 -4.56
CA ASP A 75 -8.05 -1.66 -4.06
C ASP A 75 -7.03 -2.81 -4.27
N ALA A 76 -7.36 -3.85 -5.03
CA ALA A 76 -6.41 -4.90 -5.37
C ALA A 76 -5.24 -4.34 -6.20
N PRO A 77 -3.98 -4.71 -5.91
CA PRO A 77 -2.82 -4.21 -6.65
C PRO A 77 -2.78 -4.79 -8.06
N LEU A 78 -2.58 -3.94 -9.07
CA LEU A 78 -2.60 -4.31 -10.49
C LEU A 78 -1.25 -4.13 -11.17
N TYR A 79 -0.62 -2.96 -11.00
CA TYR A 79 0.61 -2.59 -11.72
C TYR A 79 1.60 -1.89 -10.80
N ARG A 80 2.88 -1.92 -11.18
CA ARG A 80 3.96 -1.14 -10.55
C ARG A 80 4.32 0.05 -11.44
N SER A 81 4.82 1.13 -10.84
CA SER A 81 5.31 2.31 -11.55
C SER A 81 6.37 1.99 -12.61
N HIS A 82 7.28 1.05 -12.32
CA HIS A 82 8.36 0.72 -13.25
C HIS A 82 7.94 -0.04 -14.53
N ASP A 83 6.72 -0.60 -14.55
CA ASP A 83 6.18 -1.28 -15.73
C ASP A 83 5.45 -0.27 -16.64
N LYS A 84 5.24 0.95 -16.15
CA LYS A 84 4.56 2.01 -16.90
C LYS A 84 5.50 2.63 -17.92
N PHE A 85 5.00 2.84 -19.14
CA PHE A 85 5.71 3.54 -20.21
C PHE A 85 4.77 4.43 -21.02
N ASP A 86 5.34 5.36 -21.81
CA ASP A 86 4.57 6.20 -22.72
C ASP A 86 4.46 5.56 -24.11
N ALA A 87 3.26 5.10 -24.46
CA ALA A 87 2.94 4.53 -25.76
C ALA A 87 2.34 5.55 -26.75
N HIS A 88 2.17 6.81 -26.33
CA HIS A 88 1.48 7.87 -27.07
C HIS A 88 0.06 7.52 -27.53
N CYS A 89 -0.59 6.54 -26.90
CA CYS A 89 -1.93 6.08 -27.27
C CYS A 89 -3.06 6.93 -26.66
N GLY A 90 -2.75 7.75 -25.66
CA GLY A 90 -3.73 8.58 -24.93
C GLY A 90 -4.27 7.97 -23.65
N TRP A 91 -3.79 6.79 -23.24
CA TRP A 91 -4.12 6.12 -21.97
C TRP A 91 -2.86 5.59 -21.29
N PRO A 92 -2.86 5.43 -19.94
CA PRO A 92 -1.80 4.71 -19.24
C PRO A 92 -1.46 3.37 -19.91
N SER A 93 -0.17 3.14 -20.13
CA SER A 93 0.34 1.91 -20.74
C SER A 93 1.34 1.22 -19.82
N PHE A 94 1.15 -0.07 -19.62
CA PHE A 94 2.04 -0.91 -18.82
C PHE A 94 2.51 -2.11 -19.64
N ASP A 95 3.76 -2.55 -19.47
CA ASP A 95 4.30 -3.69 -20.20
C ASP A 95 4.28 -5.02 -19.43
N ASP A 96 3.88 -4.96 -18.16
CA ASP A 96 3.73 -6.10 -17.26
C ASP A 96 2.66 -5.82 -16.21
N GLU A 97 2.17 -6.87 -15.57
CA GLU A 97 1.21 -6.83 -14.47
C GLU A 97 1.81 -7.44 -13.19
N ILE A 98 1.21 -7.12 -12.04
CA ILE A 98 1.44 -7.94 -10.85
C ILE A 98 0.86 -9.33 -11.13
N GLU A 99 1.66 -10.36 -10.93
CA GLU A 99 1.30 -11.74 -11.28
C GLU A 99 -0.07 -12.14 -10.68
N GLY A 100 -0.99 -12.57 -11.55
CA GLY A 100 -2.34 -12.98 -11.17
C GLY A 100 -3.32 -11.83 -10.87
N ALA A 101 -2.92 -10.56 -11.01
CA ALA A 101 -3.78 -9.42 -10.74
C ALA A 101 -4.76 -9.10 -11.88
N VAL A 102 -4.38 -9.41 -13.13
CA VAL A 102 -5.14 -9.09 -14.34
C VAL A 102 -5.61 -10.36 -15.03
N LYS A 103 -6.89 -10.41 -15.38
CA LYS A 103 -7.50 -11.49 -16.15
C LYS A 103 -7.74 -11.02 -17.59
N ARG A 104 -7.28 -11.82 -18.54
CA ARG A 104 -7.40 -11.56 -19.99
C ARG A 104 -8.64 -12.29 -20.54
N VAL A 105 -9.54 -11.55 -21.18
CA VAL A 105 -10.81 -12.07 -21.73
C VAL A 105 -10.90 -11.66 -23.20
N PRO A 106 -10.93 -12.60 -24.16
CA PRO A 106 -11.13 -12.26 -25.57
C PRO A 106 -12.46 -11.52 -25.78
N ASP A 107 -12.42 -10.42 -26.54
CA ASP A 107 -13.64 -9.72 -26.98
C ASP A 107 -14.48 -10.66 -27.87
N THR A 108 -15.78 -10.40 -27.98
CA THR A 108 -16.70 -11.22 -28.79
C THR A 108 -16.32 -11.29 -30.27
N ASP A 109 -15.60 -10.29 -30.77
CA ASP A 109 -15.09 -10.25 -32.16
C ASP A 109 -13.79 -11.05 -32.35
N GLY A 110 -13.17 -11.52 -31.26
CA GLY A 110 -11.91 -12.24 -31.24
C GLY A 110 -10.70 -11.41 -31.65
N ARG A 111 -10.83 -10.10 -31.83
CA ARG A 111 -9.77 -9.22 -32.36
C ARG A 111 -8.95 -8.57 -31.26
N ARG A 112 -9.57 -8.28 -30.12
CA ARG A 112 -8.91 -7.68 -28.96
C ARG A 112 -9.08 -8.56 -27.74
N THR A 113 -8.20 -8.37 -26.77
CA THR A 113 -8.28 -9.05 -25.47
C THR A 113 -8.53 -8.00 -24.41
N GLU A 114 -9.72 -8.01 -23.84
CA GLU A 114 -10.09 -7.22 -22.67
C GLU A 114 -9.23 -7.64 -21.49
N ILE A 115 -8.83 -6.67 -20.67
CA ILE A 115 -8.22 -6.89 -19.37
C ILE A 115 -9.19 -6.42 -18.28
N ILE A 116 -9.44 -7.30 -17.31
CA ILE A 116 -10.27 -7.03 -16.14
C ILE A 116 -9.48 -7.32 -14.85
N CYS A 117 -9.86 -6.69 -13.75
CA CYS A 117 -9.29 -7.02 -12.45
C CYS A 117 -9.65 -8.47 -12.09
N ASN A 118 -8.66 -9.29 -11.74
CA ASN A 118 -8.89 -10.68 -11.39
C ASN A 118 -9.66 -10.86 -10.06
N ASN A 119 -9.65 -9.85 -9.19
CA ASN A 119 -10.31 -9.90 -7.88
C ASN A 119 -11.80 -9.52 -7.93
N CYS A 120 -12.19 -8.53 -8.74
CA CYS A 120 -13.56 -7.99 -8.75
C CYS A 120 -14.20 -7.88 -10.14
N GLU A 121 -13.50 -8.33 -11.18
CA GLU A 121 -13.96 -8.31 -12.58
C GLU A 121 -14.23 -6.90 -13.16
N ALA A 122 -13.78 -5.85 -12.46
CA ALA A 122 -13.78 -4.47 -12.95
C ALA A 122 -13.06 -4.37 -14.30
N HIS A 123 -13.70 -3.71 -15.27
CA HIS A 123 -13.08 -3.39 -16.55
C HIS A 123 -11.87 -2.48 -16.35
N LEU A 124 -10.74 -2.80 -17.00
CA LEU A 124 -9.52 -2.00 -16.96
C LEU A 124 -9.23 -1.39 -18.34
N GLY A 125 -9.34 -2.18 -19.40
CA GLY A 125 -9.03 -1.78 -20.78
C GLY A 125 -8.71 -2.97 -21.67
N HIS A 126 -7.66 -2.88 -22.49
CA HIS A 126 -7.25 -3.95 -23.42
C HIS A 126 -5.74 -4.21 -23.38
N VAL A 127 -5.35 -5.45 -23.68
CA VAL A 127 -3.94 -5.82 -23.90
C VAL A 127 -3.66 -6.05 -25.38
N PHE A 128 -2.50 -5.57 -25.82
CA PHE A 128 -1.95 -5.74 -27.17
C PHE A 128 -0.58 -6.41 -27.07
N LEU A 129 -0.28 -7.30 -28.02
CA LEU A 129 0.95 -8.08 -28.05
C LEU A 129 1.68 -7.88 -29.37
N GLY A 130 3.01 -7.86 -29.34
CA GLY A 130 3.88 -7.85 -30.52
C GLY A 130 4.03 -6.50 -31.24
N GLU A 131 3.75 -5.38 -30.57
CA GLU A 131 3.78 -4.04 -31.18
C GLU A 131 5.17 -3.38 -31.22
N GLY A 132 6.16 -3.93 -30.50
CA GLY A 132 7.54 -3.47 -30.53
C GLY A 132 7.88 -2.35 -29.55
N PHE A 133 6.98 -2.00 -28.62
CA PHE A 133 7.23 -0.91 -27.65
C PHE A 133 8.26 -1.26 -26.59
N THR A 134 8.26 -2.49 -26.09
CA THR A 134 9.16 -2.97 -25.04
C THR A 134 9.67 -4.37 -25.37
N GLU A 135 10.71 -4.83 -24.66
CA GLU A 135 11.26 -6.18 -24.81
C GLU A 135 10.21 -7.27 -24.52
N LYS A 136 9.29 -7.00 -23.58
CA LYS A 136 8.18 -7.89 -23.20
C LYS A 136 7.09 -7.98 -24.28
N GLN A 137 7.14 -7.11 -25.29
CA GLN A 137 6.20 -7.11 -26.42
C GLN A 137 4.73 -7.11 -25.98
N THR A 138 4.44 -6.51 -24.82
CA THR A 138 3.13 -6.50 -24.19
C THR A 138 2.79 -5.05 -23.86
N ARG A 139 1.54 -4.65 -24.14
CA ARG A 139 1.04 -3.32 -23.79
C ARG A 139 -0.37 -3.43 -23.25
N HIS A 140 -0.50 -3.24 -21.95
CA HIS A 140 -1.76 -3.07 -21.24
C HIS A 140 -2.16 -1.61 -21.38
N CYS A 141 -3.15 -1.33 -22.22
CA CYS A 141 -3.74 -0.02 -22.42
C CYS A 141 -4.91 0.14 -21.45
N VAL A 142 -4.70 0.88 -20.37
CA VAL A 142 -5.60 0.88 -19.20
C VAL A 142 -6.26 2.26 -19.05
N ASN A 143 -7.55 2.30 -18.75
CA ASN A 143 -8.22 3.54 -18.40
C ASN A 143 -7.72 4.06 -17.04
N SER A 144 -7.34 5.34 -16.97
CA SER A 144 -6.95 6.01 -15.72
C SER A 144 -8.05 5.94 -14.68
N VAL A 145 -9.32 6.13 -15.07
CA VAL A 145 -10.47 6.04 -14.15
C VAL A 145 -10.65 4.66 -13.51
N SER A 146 -10.07 3.60 -14.09
CA SER A 146 -10.10 2.24 -13.53
C SER A 146 -9.02 2.00 -12.49
N LEU A 147 -8.11 2.95 -12.31
CA LEU A 147 -6.95 2.86 -11.44
C LEU A 147 -7.03 3.87 -10.28
N LYS A 148 -6.32 3.51 -9.21
CA LYS A 148 -6.00 4.40 -8.09
C LYS A 148 -4.50 4.31 -7.86
N PHE A 149 -3.80 5.44 -7.83
CA PHE A 149 -2.35 5.44 -7.58
C PHE A 149 -2.07 5.60 -6.09
N VAL A 150 -1.16 4.79 -5.58
CA VAL A 150 -0.60 4.88 -4.23
C VAL A 150 0.91 5.08 -4.38
N PRO A 151 1.45 6.26 -4.03
CA PRO A 151 2.89 6.49 -4.05
C PRO A 151 3.62 5.45 -3.19
N ALA A 152 4.83 5.08 -3.59
CA ALA A 152 5.69 4.25 -2.77
C ALA A 152 5.96 4.99 -1.45
N GLU A 153 5.76 4.31 -0.32
CA GLU A 153 6.26 4.83 0.95
C GLU A 153 7.78 5.01 0.83
N ASN A 154 8.27 6.22 1.07
CA ASN A 154 9.71 6.41 1.16
C ASN A 154 10.18 5.77 2.48
N THR A 155 10.48 4.47 2.44
CA THR A 155 10.89 3.67 3.59
C THR A 155 12.13 4.23 4.30
N ASN A 156 12.87 5.09 3.60
CA ASN A 156 14.08 5.74 4.08
C ASN A 156 13.78 7.00 4.88
N LEU A 157 12.58 7.58 4.78
CA LEU A 157 12.19 8.64 5.69
C LEU A 157 11.88 8.05 7.06
N LYS A 158 12.57 8.56 8.07
CA LYS A 158 12.33 8.27 9.48
C LYS A 158 11.98 9.55 10.20
N LYS A 159 11.18 9.38 11.25
CA LYS A 159 10.70 10.45 12.10
C LYS A 159 11.28 10.28 13.50
N VAL A 160 11.74 11.38 14.07
CA VAL A 160 12.25 11.45 15.44
C VAL A 160 11.75 12.74 16.09
N TYR A 161 11.60 12.72 17.41
CA TYR A 161 11.15 13.85 18.21
C TYR A 161 12.23 14.24 19.22
N PHE A 162 12.51 15.54 19.31
CA PHE A 162 13.47 16.11 20.25
C PHE A 162 12.81 17.18 21.10
N ALA A 163 12.91 17.04 22.43
CA ALA A 163 12.45 18.03 23.39
C ALA A 163 13.66 18.61 24.12
N SER A 164 13.89 19.91 23.95
CA SER A 164 15.11 20.61 24.39
C SER A 164 14.80 21.87 25.22
N GLY A 165 13.56 22.03 25.68
CA GLY A 165 13.08 23.33 26.12
C GLY A 165 12.54 24.07 24.90
N CYS A 166 13.03 25.27 24.61
CA CYS A 166 12.49 26.04 23.49
C CYS A 166 12.81 25.40 22.12
N PHE A 167 11.78 25.16 21.30
CA PHE A 167 11.95 24.46 20.03
C PHE A 167 12.63 25.30 18.94
N TRP A 168 12.64 26.65 19.02
CA TRP A 168 13.11 27.51 17.92
C TRP A 168 14.57 27.26 17.54
N GLY A 169 15.47 27.22 18.52
CA GLY A 169 16.87 26.93 18.28
C GLY A 169 17.08 25.50 17.77
N THR A 170 16.34 24.54 18.30
CA THR A 170 16.46 23.13 17.94
C THR A 170 15.98 22.86 16.51
N GLU A 171 14.82 23.40 16.16
CA GLU A 171 14.30 23.40 14.80
C GLU A 171 15.30 24.02 13.82
N TYR A 172 15.84 25.20 14.15
CA TYR A 172 16.82 25.88 13.31
C TYR A 172 18.05 25.03 12.98
N PHE A 173 18.59 24.30 13.96
CA PHE A 173 19.73 23.41 13.72
C PHE A 173 19.35 22.20 12.86
N PHE A 174 18.19 21.58 13.12
CA PHE A 174 17.73 20.43 12.32
C PHE A 174 17.36 20.80 10.89
N MET A 175 16.73 21.96 10.65
CA MET A 175 16.44 22.45 9.30
C MET A 175 17.70 22.56 8.41
N LYS A 176 18.87 22.72 9.02
CA LYS A 176 20.16 22.84 8.33
C LYS A 176 20.96 21.54 8.30
N ALA A 177 20.51 20.51 9.01
CA ALA A 177 21.23 19.26 9.14
C ALA A 177 21.14 18.46 7.83
N PRO A 178 22.26 17.88 7.35
CA PRO A 178 22.24 17.01 6.19
C PRO A 178 21.25 15.85 6.35
N GLY A 179 20.50 15.56 5.29
CA GLY A 179 19.51 14.49 5.25
C GLY A 179 18.17 14.81 5.91
N VAL A 180 18.02 15.94 6.61
CA VAL A 180 16.71 16.40 7.11
C VAL A 180 15.88 16.93 5.95
N LYS A 181 14.64 16.45 5.84
CA LYS A 181 13.68 16.81 4.80
C LYS A 181 12.60 17.77 5.29
N GLU A 182 12.21 17.62 6.55
CA GLU A 182 11.14 18.43 7.15
C GLU A 182 11.33 18.50 8.67
N THR A 183 10.93 19.63 9.24
CA THR A 183 10.79 19.81 10.69
C THR A 183 9.42 20.39 10.99
N ASN A 184 8.81 19.96 12.09
CA ASN A 184 7.58 20.53 12.63
C ASN A 184 7.76 20.79 14.12
N VAL A 185 7.06 21.77 14.69
CA VAL A 185 7.14 22.12 16.11
C VAL A 185 5.78 21.98 16.79
N GLY A 186 5.81 21.61 18.06
CA GLY A 186 4.59 21.42 18.84
C GLY A 186 4.88 21.05 20.28
N PHE A 187 3.93 20.34 20.89
CA PHE A 187 3.91 20.04 22.31
C PHE A 187 3.62 18.54 22.52
N MET A 188 4.38 17.88 23.39
CA MET A 188 4.23 16.44 23.67
C MET A 188 4.41 16.12 25.18
N GLY A 189 3.85 15.01 25.64
CA GLY A 189 4.14 14.43 26.96
C GLY A 189 3.26 14.89 28.14
N GLY A 190 2.25 15.73 27.91
CA GLY A 190 1.33 16.20 28.96
C GLY A 190 0.05 15.37 29.11
N HIS A 191 -0.88 15.84 29.94
CA HIS A 191 -2.11 15.12 30.30
C HIS A 191 -3.40 15.71 29.71
N VAL A 192 -3.32 16.87 29.08
CA VAL A 192 -4.43 17.48 28.34
C VAL A 192 -4.42 16.97 26.90
N GLU A 193 -5.52 16.40 26.43
CA GLU A 193 -5.62 15.92 25.05
C GLU A 193 -5.72 17.10 24.06
N ASN A 194 -4.88 17.11 23.02
CA ASN A 194 -4.83 18.15 21.97
C ASN A 194 -4.81 19.59 22.54
N PRO A 195 -3.83 19.96 23.39
CA PRO A 195 -3.82 21.25 24.05
C PRO A 195 -3.62 22.38 23.04
N THR A 196 -4.27 23.52 23.29
CA THR A 196 -3.96 24.76 22.58
C THR A 196 -2.68 25.40 23.11
N TYR A 197 -2.04 26.24 22.29
CA TYR A 197 -0.88 27.03 22.71
C TYR A 197 -1.14 27.81 24.01
N ALA A 198 -2.29 28.48 24.10
CA ALA A 198 -2.67 29.26 25.28
C ALA A 198 -2.72 28.39 26.55
N GLN A 199 -3.28 27.18 26.47
CA GLN A 199 -3.31 26.24 27.60
C GLN A 199 -1.90 25.80 28.00
N VAL A 200 -1.02 25.52 27.04
CA VAL A 200 0.38 25.16 27.37
C VAL A 200 1.09 26.32 28.07
N CYS A 201 0.86 27.56 27.65
CA CYS A 201 1.42 28.76 28.31
C CYS A 201 0.95 28.95 29.76
N GLU A 202 -0.15 28.34 30.18
CA GLU A 202 -0.59 28.33 31.59
C GLU A 202 0.28 27.42 32.48
N LYS A 203 1.20 26.65 31.90
CA LYS A 203 2.14 25.74 32.59
C LYS A 203 1.48 24.64 33.41
N ASN A 204 0.21 24.34 33.16
CA ASN A 204 -0.58 23.36 33.90
C ASN A 204 -0.85 22.07 33.11
N THR A 205 -0.55 22.01 31.80
CA THR A 205 -0.88 20.85 30.95
C THR A 205 0.15 19.73 30.99
N GLY A 206 1.36 20.03 31.49
CA GLY A 206 2.51 19.10 31.53
C GLY A 206 3.17 18.81 30.18
N HIS A 207 2.78 19.51 29.11
CA HIS A 207 3.44 19.32 27.81
C HIS A 207 4.78 20.05 27.75
N LEU A 208 5.71 19.46 27.00
CA LEU A 208 6.99 20.07 26.66
C LEU A 208 7.01 20.43 25.19
N GLU A 209 7.64 21.56 24.89
CA GLU A 209 7.99 21.94 23.54
C GLU A 209 8.86 20.85 22.88
N THR A 210 8.50 20.49 21.66
CA THR A 210 9.07 19.35 20.93
C THR A 210 9.19 19.68 19.45
N THR A 211 10.34 19.35 18.87
CA THR A 211 10.59 19.39 17.43
C THR A 211 10.47 17.97 16.86
N GLU A 212 9.57 17.78 15.91
CA GLU A 212 9.53 16.63 15.01
C GLU A 212 10.53 16.84 13.87
N VAL A 213 11.34 15.83 13.57
CA VAL A 213 12.33 15.85 12.48
C VAL A 213 12.11 14.64 11.59
N ILE A 214 11.91 14.88 10.30
CA ILE A 214 11.81 13.86 9.27
C ILE A 214 13.11 13.88 8.47
N PHE A 215 13.82 12.75 8.43
CA PHE A 215 15.13 12.63 7.78
C PHE A 215 15.22 11.39 6.90
N ASP A 216 16.02 11.45 5.85
CA ASP A 216 16.30 10.35 4.93
C ASP A 216 17.50 9.52 5.40
N THR A 217 17.28 8.23 5.65
CA THR A 217 18.30 7.29 6.13
C THR A 217 19.39 6.96 5.10
N ASN A 218 19.20 7.34 3.83
CA ASN A 218 20.26 7.25 2.83
C ASN A 218 21.26 8.42 2.92
N GLU A 219 20.83 9.55 3.49
CA GLU A 219 21.64 10.77 3.59
C GLU A 219 22.19 11.00 4.99
N THR A 220 21.49 10.52 6.02
CA THR A 220 21.88 10.69 7.43
C THR A 220 21.43 9.52 8.31
N SER A 221 21.75 9.54 9.60
CA SER A 221 21.40 8.47 10.53
C SER A 221 20.73 9.02 11.80
N TYR A 222 20.01 8.14 12.50
CA TYR A 222 19.46 8.47 13.81
C TYR A 222 20.57 8.90 14.79
N GLU A 223 21.73 8.23 14.75
CA GLU A 223 22.90 8.60 15.55
C GLU A 223 23.38 10.01 15.24
N ALA A 224 23.40 10.43 13.97
CA ALA A 224 23.75 11.79 13.58
C ALA A 224 22.75 12.83 14.11
N MET A 225 21.45 12.52 14.07
CA MET A 225 20.41 13.39 14.63
C MET A 225 20.56 13.56 16.15
N VAL A 226 20.81 12.45 16.86
CA VAL A 226 21.03 12.45 18.31
C VAL A 226 22.33 13.18 18.66
N LYS A 227 23.41 12.97 17.91
CA LYS A 227 24.68 13.67 18.09
C LYS A 227 24.51 15.18 17.93
N LEU A 228 23.81 15.64 16.89
CA LEU A 228 23.51 17.05 16.69
C LEU A 228 22.71 17.62 17.87
N PHE A 229 21.69 16.89 18.35
CA PHE A 229 20.94 17.28 19.55
C PHE A 229 21.86 17.47 20.76
N PHE A 230 22.76 16.53 21.05
CA PHE A 230 23.69 16.65 22.17
C PHE A 230 24.75 17.76 21.99
N GLU A 231 25.12 18.10 20.75
CA GLU A 231 26.10 19.15 20.45
C GLU A 231 25.52 20.57 20.54
N THR A 232 24.21 20.72 20.37
CA THR A 232 23.52 22.03 20.38
C THR A 232 22.70 22.28 21.64
N HIS A 233 22.65 21.31 22.56
CA HIS A 233 21.84 21.37 23.78
C HIS A 233 22.69 21.48 25.04
N ASP A 234 22.44 22.52 25.83
CA ASP A 234 22.92 22.70 27.19
C ASP A 234 21.97 22.02 28.18
N PHE A 235 22.38 20.86 28.68
CA PHE A 235 21.63 20.06 29.66
C PHE A 235 21.59 20.68 31.06
N SER A 236 22.37 21.73 31.34
CA SER A 236 22.33 22.43 32.61
C SER A 236 21.19 23.44 32.69
N GLN A 237 20.62 23.83 31.53
CA GLN A 237 19.53 24.80 31.44
C GLN A 237 18.17 24.10 31.44
N THR A 238 17.34 24.43 32.43
CA THR A 238 15.96 23.94 32.49
C THR A 238 15.03 24.80 31.64
N ASN A 239 14.12 24.17 30.89
CA ASN A 239 13.02 24.80 30.14
C ASN A 239 13.45 25.81 29.04
N GLY A 240 14.66 25.70 28.51
CA GLY A 240 15.13 26.58 27.44
C GLY A 240 16.54 26.28 26.99
N GLN A 241 16.97 26.96 25.93
CA GLN A 241 18.33 26.92 25.39
C GLN A 241 18.81 28.34 25.11
N GLY A 242 19.83 28.79 25.84
CA GLY A 242 20.30 30.17 25.75
C GLY A 242 19.17 31.17 26.04
N PRO A 243 18.93 32.17 25.16
CA PRO A 243 17.86 33.15 25.35
C PRO A 243 16.45 32.62 25.04
N ASP A 244 16.36 31.46 24.39
CA ASP A 244 15.09 30.88 23.98
C ASP A 244 14.52 30.04 25.14
N ILE A 245 13.54 30.61 25.84
CA ILE A 245 12.87 29.99 26.98
C ILE A 245 11.45 29.61 26.58
N GLY A 246 11.12 28.33 26.71
CA GLY A 246 9.77 27.82 26.46
C GLY A 246 8.80 28.16 27.60
N PRO A 247 7.49 28.01 27.36
CA PRO A 247 6.46 28.13 28.38
C PRO A 247 6.65 27.11 29.50
#